data_AF-A0A3B8SLH4-F1
#
_entry.id   AF-A0A3B8SLH4-F1
#
_cell.length_a   1.000
_cell.length_b   1.000
_cell.length_c   1.000
_cell.angle_alpha   90.00
_cell.angle_beta   90.00
_cell.angle_gamma   90.00
#
_symmetry.space_group_name_H-M   'P 1'
#
loop_
_entity.id
_entity.type
_entity.pdbx_description
1 polymer ?
#
loop_
_entity_poly.entity_id
_entity_poly.type
_entity_poly.pdbx_seq_one_letter_code
_entity_poly.pdbx_strand_id
1 'polypeptide(L)' 'NPSKVAGAIANIFREKGGVELQTVGAGALNQAVKAISIARGYISPSGINLVCIPAFTDIEIDGKEKTAIKLIIEAK' A
#
# COMPACT_ATOMS: atom_id res chain seq x y z
N ASN A 1 7.91 2.71 -9.57
CA ASN A 1 8.84 1.58 -9.36
C ASN A 1 8.41 0.84 -8.09
N PRO A 2 7.89 -0.40 -8.20
CA PRO A 2 7.39 -1.18 -7.06
C PRO A 2 8.39 -1.38 -5.93
N SER A 3 9.67 -1.63 -6.23
CA SER A 3 10.69 -1.91 -5.21
C SER A 3 10.95 -0.69 -4.31
N LYS A 4 10.92 0.53 -4.88
CA LYS A 4 11.02 1.77 -4.09
C LYS A 4 9.83 1.93 -3.15
N VAL A 5 8.61 1.70 -3.65
CA VAL A 5 7.38 1.77 -2.85
C VAL A 5 7.39 0.68 -1.77
N ALA A 6 7.86 -0.53 -2.07
CA ALA A 6 7.98 -1.62 -1.12
C ALA A 6 8.92 -1.30 0.05
N GLY A 7 10.05 -0.65 -0.23
CA GLY A 7 10.96 -0.16 0.81
C GLY A 7 10.28 0.88 1.71
N ALA A 8 9.52 1.81 1.13
CA ALA A 8 8.76 2.80 1.90
C ALA A 8 7.68 2.14 2.78
N ILE A 9 6.90 1.18 2.24
CA ILE A 9 5.92 0.40 3.00
C ILE A 9 6.62 -0.28 4.19
N ALA A 10 7.71 -1.00 3.94
CA ALA A 10 8.40 -1.74 5.00
C ALA A 10 8.97 -0.82 6.09
N ASN A 11 9.51 0.35 5.72
CA ASN A 11 10.03 1.30 6.69
C ASN A 11 8.91 1.92 7.54
N ILE A 12 7.87 2.46 6.91
CA ILE A 12 6.74 3.07 7.63
C ILE A 12 6.05 2.02 8.51
N PHE A 13 5.88 0.79 8.02
CA PHE A 13 5.26 -0.28 8.80
C PHE A 13 6.05 -0.60 10.07
N ARG A 14 7.39 -0.68 10.01
CA ARG A 14 8.23 -0.92 11.19
C ARG A 14 8.13 0.20 12.22
N GLU A 15 7.94 1.43 11.77
CA GLU A 15 7.82 2.60 12.65
C GLU A 15 6.42 2.76 13.25
N LYS A 16 5.37 2.49 12.48
CA LYS A 16 3.99 2.87 12.81
C LYS A 16 3.03 1.70 12.98
N GLY A 17 3.43 0.48 12.63
CA GLY A 17 2.57 -0.72 12.69
C GLY A 17 1.50 -0.82 11.59
N GLY A 18 1.42 0.15 10.69
CA GLY A 18 0.44 0.17 9.61
C GLY A 18 0.79 1.16 8.50
N VAL A 19 0.26 0.92 7.31
CA VAL A 19 0.46 1.78 6.12
C VAL A 19 -0.86 1.89 5.34
N GLU A 20 -1.17 3.08 4.85
CA GLU A 20 -2.23 3.28 3.86
C GLU A 20 -1.61 3.72 2.53
N LEU A 21 -2.03 3.11 1.43
CA LEU A 21 -1.71 3.55 0.07
C LEU A 21 -3.00 3.94 -0.65
N GLN A 22 -2.99 5.07 -1.34
CA GLN A 22 -4.08 5.48 -2.22
C GLN A 22 -3.65 5.36 -3.67
N THR A 23 -4.52 4.80 -4.50
CA THR A 23 -4.23 4.53 -5.92
C THR A 23 -5.38 4.97 -6.80
N VAL A 24 -5.03 5.60 -7.93
CA VAL A 24 -6.00 6.05 -8.94
C VAL A 24 -5.67 5.40 -10.27
N GLY A 25 -6.63 4.65 -10.80
CA GLY A 25 -6.49 3.94 -12.07
C GLY A 25 -5.71 2.61 -12.00
N ALA A 26 -5.96 1.76 -13.00
CA ALA A 26 -5.47 0.38 -13.03
C ALA A 26 -3.94 0.26 -13.00
N GLY A 27 -3.23 1.20 -13.66
CA GLY A 27 -1.77 1.23 -13.68
C GLY A 27 -1.18 1.44 -12.29
N ALA A 28 -1.65 2.43 -11.55
CA ALA A 28 -1.20 2.72 -10.20
C ALA A 28 -1.50 1.56 -9.24
N LEU A 29 -2.73 1.02 -9.31
CA LEU A 29 -3.15 -0.12 -8.50
C LEU A 29 -2.25 -1.34 -8.71
N ASN A 30 -1.96 -1.70 -9.96
CA ASN A 30 -1.06 -2.81 -10.28
C ASN A 30 0.34 -2.63 -9.68
N GLN A 31 0.89 -1.41 -9.73
CA GLN A 31 2.21 -1.13 -9.15
C GLN A 31 2.17 -1.18 -7.61
N ALA A 32 1.09 -0.73 -6.98
CA ALA A 32 0.91 -0.79 -5.53
C ALA A 32 0.79 -2.24 -5.04
N VAL A 33 0.01 -3.08 -5.72
CA VAL A 33 -0.10 -4.51 -5.38
C VAL A 33 1.26 -5.21 -5.50
N LYS A 34 2.01 -4.96 -6.57
CA LYS A 34 3.39 -5.47 -6.71
C LYS A 34 4.30 -5.01 -5.56
N ALA A 35 4.19 -3.74 -5.15
CA ALA A 35 4.98 -3.21 -4.04
C ALA A 35 4.63 -3.88 -2.71
N ILE A 36 3.34 -4.13 -2.44
CA ILE A 36 2.87 -4.85 -1.25
C ILE A 36 3.44 -6.28 -1.24
N SER A 37 3.40 -6.98 -2.37
CA SER A 37 3.98 -8.33 -2.49
C SER A 37 5.47 -8.36 -2.19
N ILE A 38 6.24 -7.36 -2.64
CA ILE A 38 7.67 -7.25 -2.31
C ILE A 38 7.86 -6.90 -0.83
N ALA A 39 7.06 -5.97 -0.27
CA ALA A 39 7.15 -5.55 1.13
C ALA A 39 6.88 -6.70 2.10
N ARG A 40 5.97 -7.62 1.77
CA ARG A 40 5.77 -8.88 2.52
C ARG A 40 7.09 -9.64 2.68
N GLY A 41 7.88 -9.75 1.62
CA GLY A 41 9.20 -10.40 1.67
C GLY A 41 10.21 -9.68 2.57
N TYR A 42 10.16 -8.34 2.65
CA TYR A 42 11.03 -7.55 3.53
C TYR A 42 10.65 -7.64 5.01
N ILE A 43 9.37 -7.88 5.31
CA ILE A 43 8.85 -7.95 6.68
C ILE A 43 8.81 -9.39 7.22
N SER A 44 8.71 -10.39 6.35
CA SER A 44 8.65 -11.81 6.71
C SER A 44 9.77 -12.28 7.66
N PRO A 45 11.04 -11.85 7.55
CA PRO A 45 12.11 -12.26 8.48
C PRO A 45 11.86 -11.83 9.94
N SER A 46 11.01 -10.84 10.17
CA SER A 46 10.60 -10.40 11.51
C SER A 46 9.43 -11.21 12.09
N GLY A 47 9.01 -12.29 11.42
CA GLY A 47 7.88 -13.12 11.84
C GLY A 47 6.50 -12.48 11.64
N ILE A 48 6.44 -11.32 10.99
CA ILE A 48 5.20 -10.57 10.77
C ILE A 48 4.63 -10.91 9.39
N ASN A 49 3.35 -11.28 9.36
CA ASN A 49 2.60 -11.49 8.13
C ASN A 49 1.75 -10.25 7.83
N LEU A 50 2.06 -9.54 6.76
CA LEU A 50 1.23 -8.41 6.32
C LEU A 50 -0.06 -8.91 5.67
N VAL A 51 -1.15 -8.17 5.83
CA VAL A 51 -2.38 -8.29 5.05
C VAL A 51 -2.68 -6.98 4.34
N CYS A 52 -3.49 -7.03 3.29
CA CYS A 52 -3.94 -5.87 2.55
C CYS A 52 -5.47 -5.88 2.50
N ILE A 53 -6.08 -4.80 2.96
CA ILE A 53 -7.53 -4.62 3.02
C ILE A 53 -7.88 -3.48 2.04
N PRO A 54 -8.39 -3.81 0.85
CA PRO A 54 -8.78 -2.80 -0.13
C PRO A 54 -10.13 -2.18 0.25
N ALA A 55 -10.29 -0.89 -0.01
CA ALA A 55 -11.57 -0.20 0.08
C ALA A 55 -11.63 0.92 -0.96
N PHE A 56 -12.85 1.30 -1.36
CA PHE A 56 -13.05 2.54 -2.12
C PHE A 56 -12.89 3.75 -1.21
N THR A 57 -12.40 4.83 -1.80
CA THR A 57 -12.38 6.15 -1.18
C THR A 57 -12.52 7.20 -2.26
N ASP A 58 -13.20 8.29 -1.99
CA ASP A 58 -13.20 9.44 -2.87
C ASP A 58 -12.08 10.38 -2.45
N ILE A 59 -11.37 10.93 -3.44
CA ILE A 59 -10.29 11.89 -3.24
C ILE A 59 -10.45 13.05 -4.23
N GLU A 60 -9.98 14.23 -3.84
CA GLU A 60 -9.96 15.40 -4.71
C GLU A 60 -8.63 15.48 -5.46
N ILE A 61 -8.68 15.52 -6.78
CA ILE A 61 -7.51 15.75 -7.65
C ILE A 61 -7.90 16.82 -8.66
N ASP A 62 -7.14 17.92 -8.69
CA ASP A 62 -7.35 19.07 -9.59
C ASP A 62 -8.78 19.66 -9.48
N GLY A 63 -9.31 19.75 -8.25
CA GLY A 63 -10.67 20.27 -7.98
C GLY A 63 -11.80 19.34 -8.42
N LYS A 64 -11.50 18.07 -8.76
CA LYS A 64 -12.48 17.07 -9.14
C LYS A 64 -12.42 15.88 -8.20
N GLU A 65 -13.59 15.47 -7.70
CA GLU A 65 -13.72 14.20 -7.00
C GLU A 65 -13.44 13.04 -7.96
N LYS A 66 -12.62 12.10 -7.50
CA LYS A 66 -12.33 10.86 -8.18
C LYS A 66 -12.41 9.71 -7.18
N THR A 67 -13.06 8.63 -7.60
CA THR A 67 -13.02 7.37 -6.87
C THR A 67 -11.64 6.74 -7.02
N ALA A 68 -11.00 6.51 -5.89
CA ALA A 68 -9.71 5.83 -5.74
C ALA A 68 -9.90 4.52 -4.96
N ILE A 69 -8.84 3.71 -4.94
CA ILE A 69 -8.75 2.55 -4.05
C ILE A 69 -7.71 2.87 -2.99
N LYS A 70 -8.12 2.79 -1.72
CA LYS A 70 -7.22 2.74 -0.58
C LYS A 70 -6.88 1.29 -0.25
N LEU A 71 -5.60 1.04 0.00
CA LEU A 71 -5.05 -0.25 0.41
C LEU A 71 -4.50 -0.07 1.82
N ILE A 72 -5.18 -0.66 2.79
CA ILE A 72 -4.79 -0.63 4.19
C ILE A 72 -3.91 -1.85 4.45
N ILE A 73 -2.71 -1.63 4.96
CA ILE A 73 -1.70 -2.66 5.18
C ILE A 73 -1.41 -2.75 6.67
N GLU A 74 -1.69 -3.90 7.26
CA GLU A 74 -1.54 -4.17 8.69
C GLU A 74 -0.94 -5.57 8.93
N ALA A 75 -0.54 -5.86 10.17
CA ALA A 75 -0.22 -7.23 10.57
C ALA A 75 -1.51 -8.07 10.68
N LYS A 76 -1.44 -9.34 10.28
CA LYS A 76 -2.50 -10.32 10.56
C LYS A 76 -2.53 -10.72 12.02
#